data_AF-A0A4Q4ZGE0-F1
#
_entry.id   AF-A0A4Q4ZGE0-F1
#
_cell.length_a   1.000
_cell.length_b   1.000
_cell.length_c   1.000
_cell.angle_alpha   90.00
_cell.angle_beta   90.00
_cell.angle_gamma   90.00
#
_symmetry.space_group_name_H-M   'P 1'
#
loop_
_entity.id
_entity.type
_entity.pdbx_description
1 polymer ?
#
loop_
_entity_poly.entity_id
_entity_poly.type
_entity_poly.pdbx_seq_one_letter_code
_entity_poly.pdbx_strand_id
1 'polypeptide(L)'
;MGSGSGSLLTCVLGDDAVDFLRLIAIGYDEICWNEDWREPPRPEPDHAVLNEPYRRWVEATVDTTIPATAVELVPSPAEMGDADNDDVWCQWVNAAGT
;
A
#
# COMPACT_ATOMS: atom_id res chain seq x y z
N MET A 1 -5.56 -15.21 7.99
CA MET A 1 -5.39 -13.74 8.08
C MET A 1 -6.65 -13.15 8.69
N GLY A 2 -6.57 -12.01 9.38
CA GLY A 2 -7.73 -11.35 9.99
C GLY A 2 -7.48 -10.95 11.44
N SER A 3 -7.28 -9.66 11.68
CA SER A 3 -7.18 -9.07 13.03
C SER A 3 -8.54 -8.66 13.61
N GLY A 4 -9.63 -8.81 12.84
CA GLY A 4 -10.97 -8.32 13.19
C GLY A 4 -11.20 -6.83 12.88
N SER A 5 -10.26 -6.13 12.26
CA SER A 5 -10.40 -4.72 11.84
C SER A 5 -11.29 -4.51 10.61
N GLY A 6 -11.47 -5.54 9.79
CA GLY A 6 -12.26 -5.48 8.55
C GLY A 6 -11.44 -5.23 7.28
N SER A 7 -10.14 -4.91 7.37
CA SER A 7 -9.28 -4.84 6.19
C SER A 7 -9.12 -6.21 5.54
N LEU A 8 -9.34 -6.24 4.22
CA LEU A 8 -9.21 -7.43 3.38
C LEU A 8 -7.99 -7.37 2.45
N LEU A 9 -7.22 -6.27 2.48
CA LEU A 9 -6.08 -6.08 1.59
C LEU A 9 -5.12 -7.26 1.65
N THR A 10 -4.97 -7.93 0.51
CA THR A 10 -4.15 -9.13 0.37
C THR A 10 -3.49 -9.07 -1.00
N CYS A 11 -2.37 -8.35 -1.11
CA CYS A 11 -1.65 -8.23 -2.38
C CYS A 11 -0.14 -8.05 -2.17
N VAL A 12 0.61 -8.18 -3.26
CA VAL A 12 2.01 -7.79 -3.33
C VAL A 12 2.09 -6.25 -3.38
N LEU A 13 2.92 -5.67 -2.50
CA LEU A 13 3.02 -4.22 -2.31
C LEU A 13 4.15 -3.61 -3.16
N GLY A 14 3.94 -3.58 -4.48
CA GLY A 14 4.87 -3.06 -5.47
C GLY A 14 5.76 -4.13 -6.10
N ASP A 15 6.51 -3.76 -7.14
CA ASP A 15 7.30 -4.72 -7.92
C ASP A 15 8.63 -5.08 -7.23
N ASP A 16 9.14 -4.20 -6.37
CA ASP A 16 10.39 -4.39 -5.63
C ASP A 16 10.40 -3.70 -4.25
N ALA A 17 11.53 -3.83 -3.55
CA ALA A 17 11.71 -3.23 -2.23
C ALA A 17 11.72 -1.70 -2.25
N VAL A 18 12.13 -1.07 -3.36
CA VAL A 18 12.12 0.39 -3.51
C VAL A 18 10.67 0.88 -3.64
N ASP A 19 9.82 0.19 -4.39
CA ASP A 19 8.40 0.50 -4.45
C ASP A 19 7.71 0.38 -3.08
N PHE A 20 8.07 -0.62 -2.29
CA PHE A 20 7.56 -0.71 -0.91
C PHE A 20 7.98 0.50 -0.07
N LEU A 21 9.25 0.94 -0.13
CA LEU A 21 9.70 2.15 0.57
C LEU A 21 8.97 3.40 0.06
N ARG A 22 8.76 3.49 -1.26
CA ARG A 22 8.01 4.60 -1.88
C ARG A 22 6.56 4.61 -1.40
N LEU A 23 5.90 3.47 -1.30
CA LEU A 23 4.53 3.33 -0.78
C LEU A 23 4.41 3.87 0.63
N ILE A 24 5.33 3.50 1.54
CA ILE A 24 5.35 4.04 2.90
C ILE A 24 5.61 5.54 2.91
N ALA A 25 6.46 6.04 2.01
CA ALA A 25 6.80 7.45 1.91
C ALA A 25 5.67 8.33 1.35
N ILE A 26 4.63 7.74 0.73
CA ILE A 26 3.42 8.48 0.33
C ILE A 26 2.75 9.06 1.58
N GLY A 27 2.67 8.29 2.67
CA GLY A 27 2.21 8.75 3.97
C GLY A 27 0.71 8.54 4.26
N TYR A 28 0.13 7.43 3.79
CA TYR A 28 -1.17 6.96 4.28
C TYR A 28 -1.08 6.63 5.79
N ASP A 29 -2.11 6.98 6.55
CA ASP A 29 -2.18 6.67 8.00
C ASP A 29 -2.21 5.14 8.22
N GLU A 30 -3.05 4.46 7.45
CA GLU A 30 -3.07 3.01 7.36
C GLU A 30 -3.04 2.58 5.88
N ILE A 31 -2.05 1.77 5.53
CA ILE A 31 -1.89 1.27 4.14
C ILE A 31 -2.92 0.17 3.79
N CYS A 32 -3.66 -0.35 4.76
CA CYS A 32 -4.51 -1.53 4.61
C CYS A 32 -5.91 -1.23 4.03
N TRP A 33 -6.20 0.03 3.72
CA TRP A 33 -7.44 0.53 3.13
C TRP A 33 -7.21 0.90 1.66
N ASN A 34 -7.34 -0.07 0.76
CA ASN A 34 -7.10 0.14 -0.67
C ASN A 34 -8.13 1.05 -1.36
N GLU A 35 -9.28 1.28 -0.74
CA GLU A 35 -10.24 2.31 -1.16
C GLU A 35 -9.63 3.73 -1.16
N ASP A 36 -8.67 3.99 -0.28
CA ASP A 36 -8.00 5.30 -0.15
C ASP A 36 -6.86 5.48 -1.17
N TRP A 37 -6.39 4.41 -1.79
CA TRP A 37 -5.17 4.42 -2.60
C TRP A 37 -5.26 5.24 -3.89
N ARG A 38 -6.48 5.60 -4.32
CA ARG A 38 -6.73 6.43 -5.51
C ARG A 38 -6.58 7.93 -5.24
N GLU A 39 -6.52 8.32 -3.98
CA GLU A 39 -6.41 9.70 -3.55
C GLU A 39 -5.09 9.91 -2.80
N PRO A 40 -4.48 11.11 -2.88
CA PRO A 40 -3.36 11.44 -2.01
C PRO A 40 -3.79 11.36 -0.54
N PRO A 41 -2.88 10.96 0.37
CA PRO A 41 -3.21 10.86 1.78
C PRO A 41 -3.68 12.19 2.33
N ARG A 42 -4.82 12.16 3.04
CA ARG A 42 -5.42 13.31 3.69
C ARG A 42 -4.96 13.28 5.14
N PRO A 43 -4.14 14.25 5.59
CA PRO A 43 -3.75 14.28 6.98
C PRO A 43 -4.99 14.50 7.85
N GLU A 44 -5.29 13.56 8.75
CA GLU A 44 -6.22 13.80 9.86
C GLU A 44 -5.71 15.01 10.65
N PRO A 45 -6.59 15.88 11.19
CA PRO A 45 -6.20 17.09 11.92
C PRO A 45 -5.18 16.84 13.04
N ASP A 46 -5.21 15.64 13.62
CA ASP A 46 -4.40 15.21 14.75
C ASP A 46 -3.14 14.41 14.33
N HIS A 47 -3.07 13.95 13.07
CA HIS A 47 -1.94 13.21 12.47
C HIS A 47 -1.29 13.99 11.32
N ALA A 48 -1.37 15.33 11.40
CA ALA A 48 -1.29 16.25 10.26
C ALA A 48 0.05 16.37 9.50
N VAL A 49 1.02 15.49 9.71
CA VAL A 49 2.33 15.62 9.06
C VAL A 49 2.71 14.29 8.41
N LEU A 50 2.56 14.24 7.08
CA LEU A 50 3.29 13.30 6.24
C LEU A 50 4.73 13.24 6.74
N ASN A 51 5.31 12.04 6.91
CA ASN A 51 6.65 11.86 7.46
C ASN A 51 7.71 12.37 6.47
N GLU A 52 7.80 13.70 6.35
CA GLU A 52 8.65 14.43 5.43
C GLU A 52 10.15 14.09 5.61
N PRO A 53 10.67 13.86 6.84
CA PRO A 53 12.01 13.31 7.02
C PRO A 53 12.20 11.95 6.33
N TYR A 54 11.25 11.04 6.46
CA TYR A 54 11.32 9.73 5.80
C TYR A 54 11.22 9.87 4.29
N ARG A 55 10.27 10.69 3.79
CA ARG A 55 10.11 10.97 2.36
C ARG A 55 11.43 11.45 1.73
N ARG A 56 12.06 12.48 2.32
CA ARG A 56 13.35 13.01 1.84
C ARG A 56 14.47 11.99 1.93
N TRP A 57 14.48 11.18 2.99
CA TRP A 57 15.46 10.12 3.14
C TRP A 57 15.34 9.07 2.04
N VAL A 58 14.12 8.64 1.68
CA VAL A 58 13.89 7.69 0.57
C VAL A 58 14.36 8.31 -0.75
N GLU A 59 13.89 9.53 -1.07
CA GLU A 59 14.27 10.22 -2.31
C GLU A 59 15.80 10.33 -2.47
N ALA A 60 16.51 10.67 -1.38
CA ALA A 60 17.97 10.82 -1.41
C ALA A 60 18.75 9.49 -1.37
N THR A 61 18.25 8.46 -0.68
CA THR A 61 19.01 7.22 -0.43
C THR A 61 18.90 6.25 -1.59
N VAL A 62 17.74 6.18 -2.24
CA VAL A 62 17.48 5.25 -3.36
C VAL A 62 17.30 5.97 -4.71
N ASP A 63 17.61 7.27 -4.77
CA ASP A 63 17.58 8.12 -5.96
C ASP A 63 16.27 7.96 -6.77
N THR A 64 15.15 8.27 -6.10
CA THR A 64 13.81 8.05 -6.64
C THR A 64 12.87 9.23 -6.36
N THR A 65 11.67 9.18 -6.92
CA THR A 65 10.57 10.09 -6.59
C THR A 65 9.45 9.33 -5.89
N ILE A 66 8.76 10.00 -4.97
CA ILE A 66 7.59 9.41 -4.31
C ILE A 66 6.32 9.86 -5.06
N PRO A 67 5.50 8.91 -5.54
CA PRO A 67 4.26 9.21 -6.25
C PRO A 67 3.24 9.91 -5.33
N ALA A 68 2.16 10.41 -5.94
CA ALA A 68 1.09 11.05 -5.18
C ALA A 68 0.14 10.03 -4.56
N THR A 69 -0.02 8.87 -5.20
CA THR A 69 -1.01 7.85 -4.86
C THR A 69 -0.42 6.44 -4.90
N ALA A 70 -0.96 5.54 -4.07
CA ALA A 70 -0.49 4.15 -4.03
C ALA A 70 -0.82 3.36 -5.31
N VAL A 71 -1.88 3.73 -6.03
CA VAL A 71 -2.23 3.08 -7.32
C VAL A 71 -1.18 3.27 -8.41
N GLU A 72 -0.25 4.23 -8.26
CA GLU A 72 0.90 4.37 -9.16
C GLU A 72 1.96 3.28 -8.94
N LEU A 73 1.96 2.61 -7.78
CA LEU A 73 2.87 1.52 -7.43
C LEU A 73 2.16 0.16 -7.45
N VAL A 74 0.87 0.13 -7.10
CA VAL A 74 0.04 -1.08 -7.09
C VAL A 74 -1.27 -0.78 -7.82
N PRO A 75 -1.31 -0.93 -9.16
CA PRO A 75 -2.45 -0.49 -9.98
C PRO A 75 -3.76 -1.23 -9.71
N SER A 76 -3.68 -2.46 -9.18
CA SER A 76 -4.82 -3.34 -8.94
C SER A 76 -4.62 -4.11 -7.64
N PRO A 77 -4.80 -3.46 -6.47
CA PRO A 77 -4.72 -4.14 -5.18
C PRO A 77 -5.81 -5.20 -5.07
N ALA A 78 -5.40 -6.43 -4.77
CA ALA A 78 -6.32 -7.53 -4.52
C ALA A 78 -6.77 -7.58 -3.05
N GLU A 79 -7.99 -8.06 -2.84
CA GLU A 79 -8.59 -8.33 -1.55
C GLU A 79 -8.83 -9.83 -1.34
N MET A 80 -8.77 -10.25 -0.08
CA MET A 80 -9.14 -11.61 0.30
C MET A 80 -10.59 -11.90 -0.10
N GLY A 81 -10.78 -12.97 -0.87
CA GLY A 81 -12.11 -13.34 -1.39
C GLY A 81 -12.40 -12.81 -2.80
N ASP A 82 -11.51 -12.02 -3.40
CA ASP A 82 -11.61 -11.67 -4.83
C ASP A 82 -11.55 -12.93 -5.68
N ALA A 83 -12.65 -13.20 -6.39
CA ALA A 83 -12.82 -14.39 -7.22
C ALA A 83 -11.88 -14.39 -8.44
N ASP A 84 -11.67 -13.21 -9.03
CA ASP A 84 -10.81 -12.98 -10.19
C ASP A 84 -9.77 -11.92 -9.81
N ASN A 85 -8.59 -12.36 -9.37
CA ASN A 85 -7.44 -11.50 -9.16
C ASN A 85 -6.18 -12.14 -9.75
N ASP A 86 -5.28 -11.31 -10.27
CA ASP A 86 -3.99 -11.74 -10.84
C ASP A 86 -2.84 -11.66 -9.83
N ASP A 87 -3.13 -11.34 -8.57
CA ASP A 87 -2.13 -11.19 -7.52
C ASP A 87 -1.68 -12.55 -6.97
N VAL A 88 -0.40 -12.88 -7.16
CA VAL A 88 0.16 -14.18 -6.79
C VAL A 88 0.10 -14.46 -5.28
N TRP A 89 0.16 -13.43 -4.43
CA TRP A 89 0.06 -13.58 -2.99
C TRP A 89 -1.39 -13.87 -2.59
N CYS A 90 -2.34 -13.12 -3.14
CA CYS A 90 -3.77 -13.34 -2.90
C CYS A 90 -4.22 -14.72 -3.38
N GLN A 91 -3.80 -15.14 -4.57
CA GLN A 91 -4.08 -16.47 -5.10
C GLN A 91 -3.55 -17.57 -4.18
N TRP A 92 -2.33 -17.40 -3.66
CA TRP A 92 -1.76 -18.34 -2.69
C TRP A 92 -2.55 -18.40 -1.39
N VAL A 93 -2.93 -17.24 -0.83
CA VAL A 93 -3.76 -17.17 0.39
C VAL A 93 -5.11 -17.86 0.18
N ASN A 94 -5.79 -17.58 -0.94
CA ASN A 94 -7.09 -18.16 -1.26
C ASN A 94 -6.99 -19.69 -1.43
N ALA A 95 -5.91 -20.20 -2.05
CA ALA A 95 -5.67 -21.63 -2.20
C ALA A 95 -5.27 -22.33 -0.88
N ALA A 96 -4.60 -21.63 0.05
CA ALA A 96 -4.25 -22.17 1.36
C ALA A 96 -5.44 -22.22 2.34
N GLY A 97 -6.52 -21.48 2.04
CA GLY A 97 -7.75 -21.41 2.82
C GLY A 97 -8.79 -22.48 2.49
N THR A 98 -8.52 -23.36 1.51
CA THR A 98 -9.30 -24.57 1.17
C THR A 98 -8.72 -25.81 1.80
#